data_AF-A0A7D7ZMU8-F1
#
_entry.id   AF-A0A7D7ZMU8-F1
#
_cell.length_a   1.000
_cell.length_b   1.000
_cell.length_c   1.000
_cell.angle_alpha   90.00
_cell.angle_beta   90.00
_cell.angle_gamma   90.00
#
_symmetry.space_group_name_H-M   'P 1'
#
loop_
_entity.id
_entity.type
_entity.pdbx_description
1 polymer ?
#
loop_
_entity_poly.entity_id
_entity_poly.type
_entity_poly.pdbx_seq_one_letter_code
_entity_poly.pdbx_strand_id
1 'polypeptide(L)'
;MRTIIIIFISLLFCTSTLAEMDLAASKSSDNGHFQVRYISKLEPIEINNLHAWIIHIKDKDGNDIPNAEVNVIGGMPEHNHGLPTQPQITKDLGDGCYLLEGMKFHMLGWWTVTVSITIKDISDVVTFNLKL
;
A
#
# COMPACT_ATOMS: atom_id res chain seq x y z
N MET A 1 -21.19 -44.36 47.77
CA MET A 1 -22.00 -43.92 46.60
C MET A 1 -21.13 -42.95 45.79
N ARG A 2 -21.19 -43.04 44.46
CA ARG A 2 -20.13 -42.70 43.48
C ARG A 2 -19.66 -41.24 43.46
N THR A 3 -18.34 -41.03 43.42
CA THR A 3 -17.70 -39.76 43.04
C THR A 3 -17.73 -39.61 41.51
N ILE A 4 -18.24 -38.50 40.99
CA ILE A 4 -18.19 -38.16 39.57
C ILE A 4 -17.12 -37.09 39.39
N ILE A 5 -16.10 -37.36 38.58
CA ILE A 5 -15.08 -36.39 38.15
C ILE A 5 -15.51 -35.90 36.76
N ILE A 6 -15.81 -34.60 36.65
CA ILE A 6 -16.09 -33.94 35.36
C ILE A 6 -14.76 -33.38 34.85
N ILE A 7 -14.22 -33.99 33.79
CA ILE A 7 -13.06 -33.47 33.08
C ILE A 7 -13.58 -32.45 32.06
N PHE A 8 -13.32 -31.17 32.32
CA PHE A 8 -13.49 -30.12 31.32
C PHE A 8 -12.31 -30.18 30.34
N ILE A 9 -12.55 -30.74 29.15
CA ILE A 9 -11.63 -30.61 28.02
C ILE A 9 -11.84 -29.21 27.45
N SER A 10 -10.89 -28.32 27.72
CA SER A 10 -10.83 -27.02 27.04
C SER A 10 -10.48 -27.25 25.58
N LEU A 11 -11.45 -27.05 24.67
CA LEU A 11 -11.15 -26.87 23.26
C LEU A 11 -10.30 -25.61 23.11
N LEU A 12 -9.01 -25.77 22.83
CA LEU A 12 -8.22 -24.69 22.24
C LEU A 12 -8.78 -24.44 20.83
N PHE A 13 -9.61 -23.40 20.70
CA PHE A 13 -9.86 -22.79 19.40
C PHE A 13 -8.57 -22.08 18.98
N CYS A 14 -7.72 -22.79 18.26
CA CYS A 14 -6.68 -22.15 17.46
C CYS A 14 -7.39 -21.49 16.28
N THR A 15 -7.82 -20.24 16.44
CA THR A 15 -8.25 -19.43 15.31
C THR A 15 -7.00 -19.09 14.52
N SER A 16 -6.69 -19.90 13.50
CA SER A 16 -5.77 -19.47 12.46
C SER A 16 -6.36 -18.23 11.82
N THR A 17 -5.82 -17.05 12.13
CA THR A 17 -6.17 -15.83 11.40
C THR A 17 -5.73 -16.05 9.96
N LEU A 18 -6.69 -16.27 9.06
CA LEU A 18 -6.45 -16.08 7.64
C LEU A 18 -5.89 -14.66 7.51
N ALA A 19 -4.71 -14.50 6.91
CA ALA A 19 -4.12 -13.19 6.72
C ALA A 19 -5.08 -12.34 5.89
N GLU A 20 -5.80 -11.43 6.54
CA GLU A 20 -6.58 -10.43 5.83
C GLU A 20 -5.62 -9.53 5.05
N MET A 21 -6.00 -9.19 3.81
CA MET A 21 -5.20 -8.34 2.96
C MET A 21 -5.08 -6.94 3.59
N ASP A 22 -3.85 -6.50 3.84
CA ASP A 22 -3.57 -5.16 4.35
C ASP A 22 -3.88 -4.10 3.27
N LEU A 23 -4.99 -3.39 3.48
CA LEU A 23 -5.51 -2.31 2.64
C LEU A 23 -5.16 -0.91 3.19
N ALA A 24 -4.21 -0.79 4.13
CA ALA A 24 -3.84 0.50 4.69
C ALA A 24 -3.30 1.44 3.62
N ALA A 25 -3.81 2.68 3.59
CA ALA A 25 -3.32 3.72 2.68
C ALA A 25 -2.02 4.39 3.14
N SER A 26 -1.50 4.01 4.31
CA SER A 26 -0.27 4.51 4.91
C SER A 26 0.53 3.34 5.47
N LYS A 27 1.79 3.18 5.05
CA LYS A 27 2.65 2.06 5.40
C LYS A 27 4.11 2.48 5.52
N SER A 28 4.85 1.78 6.37
CA SER A 28 6.31 1.86 6.34
C SER A 28 6.85 1.13 5.11
N SER A 29 7.95 1.62 4.57
CA SER A 29 8.71 0.92 3.52
C SER A 29 9.38 -0.34 4.05
N ASP A 30 9.81 -1.23 3.15
CA ASP A 30 10.27 -2.59 3.44
C ASP A 30 11.47 -2.61 4.41
N ASN A 31 12.37 -1.64 4.30
CA ASN A 31 13.51 -1.47 5.22
C ASN A 31 13.26 -0.44 6.32
N GLY A 32 12.04 0.11 6.41
CA GLY A 32 11.63 1.07 7.44
C GLY A 32 12.28 2.46 7.32
N HIS A 33 12.87 2.79 6.17
CA HIS A 33 13.46 4.11 5.95
C HIS A 33 12.41 5.22 5.83
N PHE A 34 11.24 4.89 5.30
CA PHE A 34 10.18 5.85 5.01
C PHE A 34 8.84 5.40 5.57
N GLN A 35 8.01 6.39 5.91
CA GLN A 35 6.57 6.23 6.04
C GLN A 35 5.91 6.88 4.83
N VAL A 36 5.10 6.11 4.11
CA VAL A 36 4.51 6.52 2.84
C VAL A 36 3.00 6.43 2.92
N ARG A 37 2.31 7.47 2.47
CA ARG A 37 0.85 7.50 2.36
C ARG A 37 0.45 7.88 0.94
N TYR A 38 -0.55 7.21 0.37
CA TYR A 38 -1.21 7.68 -0.85
C TYR A 38 -2.57 8.30 -0.53
N ILE A 39 -2.99 9.24 -1.36
CA ILE A 39 -4.31 9.88 -1.34
C ILE A 39 -4.82 9.94 -2.77
N SER A 40 -5.91 9.23 -3.09
CA SER A 40 -6.55 9.38 -4.41
C SER A 40 -7.30 10.70 -4.49
N LYS A 41 -7.20 11.42 -5.61
CA LYS A 41 -8.05 12.59 -5.88
C LYS A 41 -9.43 12.21 -6.41
N LEU A 42 -9.63 10.96 -6.79
CA LEU A 42 -10.93 10.39 -7.18
C LEU A 42 -11.33 9.35 -6.12
N GLU A 43 -12.46 9.59 -5.46
CA GLU A 43 -13.00 8.75 -4.40
C GLU A 43 -14.47 8.41 -4.70
N PRO A 44 -14.85 7.12 -4.79
CA PRO A 44 -13.98 5.95 -4.66
C PRO A 44 -12.98 5.81 -5.83
N ILE A 45 -11.95 4.98 -5.68
CA ILE A 45 -11.08 4.61 -6.80
C ILE A 45 -11.90 3.77 -7.81
N GLU A 46 -12.14 4.33 -8.99
CA GLU A 46 -12.87 3.69 -10.09
C GLU A 46 -11.96 3.02 -11.12
N ILE A 47 -12.44 1.94 -11.73
CA ILE A 47 -11.80 1.37 -12.93
C ILE A 47 -12.08 2.22 -14.17
N ASN A 48 -11.21 2.09 -15.17
CA ASN A 48 -11.27 2.72 -16.49
C ASN A 48 -11.23 4.26 -16.54
N ASN A 49 -11.11 4.92 -15.39
CA ASN A 49 -10.83 6.35 -15.29
C ASN A 49 -9.34 6.63 -15.04
N LEU A 50 -8.88 7.82 -15.45
CA LEU A 50 -7.55 8.32 -15.08
C LEU A 50 -7.62 8.96 -13.70
N HIS A 51 -6.61 8.68 -12.89
CA HIS A 51 -6.49 9.17 -11.52
C HIS A 51 -5.23 10.01 -11.37
N ALA A 52 -5.34 11.01 -10.49
CA ALA A 52 -4.22 11.70 -9.91
C ALA A 52 -4.18 11.38 -8.41
N TRP A 53 -3.01 11.00 -7.90
CA TRP A 53 -2.79 10.69 -6.50
C TRP A 53 -1.79 11.66 -5.90
N ILE A 54 -1.86 11.86 -4.59
CA ILE A 54 -0.80 12.51 -3.82
C ILE A 54 -0.06 11.41 -3.06
N ILE A 55 1.25 11.34 -3.24
CA ILE A 55 2.14 10.48 -2.45
C ILE A 55 2.82 11.37 -1.41
N HIS A 56 2.60 11.09 -0.13
CA HIS A 56 3.25 11.79 0.98
C HIS A 56 4.31 10.89 1.59
N ILE A 57 5.54 11.39 1.67
CA ILE A 57 6.71 10.65 2.14
C ILE A 57 7.31 11.36 3.35
N LYS A 58 7.48 10.59 4.42
CA LYS A 58 8.18 10.99 5.65
C LYS A 58 9.34 10.03 5.92
N ASP A 59 10.37 10.49 6.62
CA ASP A 59 11.37 9.60 7.20
C ASP A 59 10.84 8.89 8.45
N LYS A 60 11.65 7.99 9.01
CA LYS A 60 11.37 7.28 10.26
C LYS A 60 11.15 8.19 11.48
N ASP A 61 11.63 9.44 11.43
CA ASP A 61 11.52 10.42 12.52
C ASP A 61 10.29 11.34 12.31
N GLY A 62 9.54 11.15 11.22
CA GLY A 62 8.32 11.88 10.89
C GLY A 62 8.54 13.16 10.07
N ASN A 63 9.78 13.47 9.69
CA ASN A 63 10.09 14.65 8.89
C ASN A 63 9.69 14.43 7.43
N ASP A 64 9.14 15.45 6.80
CA ASP A 64 8.78 15.39 5.39
C ASP A 64 10.04 15.30 4.51
N ILE A 65 9.99 14.45 3.49
CA ILE A 65 11.12 14.20 2.58
C ILE A 65 10.90 14.95 1.27
N PRO A 66 11.59 16.09 1.02
CA PRO A 66 11.53 16.80 -0.25
C PRO A 66 12.54 16.23 -1.26
N ASN A 67 12.33 16.51 -2.55
CA ASN A 67 13.25 16.17 -3.65
C ASN A 67 13.61 14.68 -3.77
N ALA A 68 12.72 13.77 -3.38
CA ALA A 68 12.88 12.34 -3.63
C ALA A 68 12.57 12.02 -5.09
N GLU A 69 13.35 11.11 -5.68
CA GLU A 69 12.95 10.42 -6.88
C GLU A 69 11.92 9.34 -6.49
N VAL A 70 10.74 9.40 -7.10
CA VAL A 70 9.63 8.49 -6.78
C VAL A 70 9.14 7.85 -8.07
N ASN A 71 9.21 6.52 -8.12
CA ASN A 71 8.73 5.71 -9.23
C ASN A 71 7.58 4.84 -8.77
N VAL A 72 6.51 4.76 -9.56
CA VAL A 72 5.32 3.99 -9.21
C VAL A 72 5.00 2.99 -10.31
N ILE A 73 4.85 1.73 -9.90
CA ILE A 73 4.35 0.65 -10.74
C ILE A 73 3.13 0.02 -10.06
N GLY A 74 2.33 -0.70 -10.83
CA GLY A 74 1.26 -1.50 -10.26
C GLY A 74 0.91 -2.66 -11.16
N GLY A 75 0.14 -3.60 -10.61
CA GLY A 75 -0.28 -4.79 -11.33
C GLY A 75 -1.30 -5.61 -10.54
N MET A 76 -1.81 -6.65 -11.20
CA MET A 76 -2.70 -7.64 -10.59
C MET A 76 -1.90 -8.92 -10.34
N PRO A 77 -1.57 -9.27 -9.08
CA PRO A 77 -0.80 -10.48 -8.79
C PRO A 77 -1.42 -11.76 -9.36
N GLU A 78 -2.76 -11.84 -9.39
CA GLU A 78 -3.50 -13.01 -9.88
C GLU A 78 -3.53 -13.12 -11.42
N HIS A 79 -3.20 -12.05 -12.15
CA HIS A 79 -3.35 -11.98 -13.61
C HIS A 79 -2.04 -11.66 -14.35
N ASN A 80 -0.93 -11.46 -13.63
CA ASN A 80 0.41 -11.26 -14.17
C ASN A 80 0.51 -10.17 -15.27
N HIS A 81 -0.21 -9.06 -15.08
CA HIS A 81 -0.04 -7.86 -15.91
C HIS A 81 0.02 -6.60 -15.03
N GLY A 82 0.64 -5.56 -15.59
CA GLY A 82 0.79 -4.27 -14.94
C GLY A 82 -0.40 -3.33 -15.13
N LEU A 83 -0.19 -2.06 -14.76
CA LEU A 83 -1.07 -0.96 -15.14
C LEU A 83 -1.11 -0.82 -16.68
N PRO A 84 -2.27 -0.41 -17.26
CA PRO A 84 -2.41 -0.14 -18.69
C PRO A 84 -1.79 1.22 -19.10
N THR A 85 -1.22 1.95 -18.14
CA THR A 85 -0.58 3.25 -18.30
C THR A 85 0.75 3.24 -17.56
N GLN A 86 1.54 4.30 -17.73
CA GLN A 86 2.77 4.53 -16.98
C GLN A 86 2.59 5.80 -16.13
N PRO A 87 2.17 5.68 -14.86
CA PRO A 87 1.98 6.82 -13.97
C PRO A 87 3.31 7.50 -13.67
N GLN A 88 3.32 8.83 -13.57
CA GLN A 88 4.54 9.62 -13.38
C GLN A 88 4.33 10.69 -12.32
N ILE A 89 5.39 11.02 -11.58
CA ILE A 89 5.39 12.22 -10.75
C ILE A 89 5.51 13.43 -11.68
N THR A 90 4.52 14.31 -11.66
CA THR A 90 4.48 15.50 -12.51
C THR A 90 4.79 16.77 -11.75
N LYS A 91 4.67 16.75 -10.42
CA LYS A 91 4.93 17.91 -9.58
C LYS A 91 5.36 17.54 -8.16
N ASP A 92 6.40 18.19 -7.67
CA ASP A 92 6.68 18.31 -6.23
C ASP A 92 5.76 19.39 -5.65
N LEU A 93 4.91 19.02 -4.69
CA LEU A 93 3.93 19.91 -4.06
C LEU A 93 4.48 20.59 -2.80
N GLY A 94 5.72 20.29 -2.39
CA GLY A 94 6.27 20.70 -1.11
C GLY A 94 5.86 19.76 0.03
N ASP A 95 6.48 19.93 1.20
CA ASP A 95 6.15 19.20 2.43
C ASP A 95 6.09 17.67 2.26
N GLY A 96 7.00 17.14 1.43
CA GLY A 96 7.10 15.71 1.14
C GLY A 96 5.94 15.13 0.31
N CYS A 97 5.12 15.99 -0.29
CA CYS A 97 3.98 15.61 -1.11
C CYS A 97 4.33 15.67 -2.61
N TYR A 98 4.05 14.59 -3.33
CA TYR A 98 4.31 14.46 -4.76
C TYR A 98 3.01 14.16 -5.51
N LEU A 99 2.74 14.91 -6.58
CA LEU A 99 1.61 14.65 -7.47
C LEU A 99 1.97 13.55 -8.46
N LEU A 100 1.32 12.41 -8.31
CA LEU A 100 1.36 11.29 -9.24
C LEU A 100 0.18 11.37 -10.18
N GLU A 101 0.41 11.42 -11.50
CA GLU A 101 -0.66 11.43 -12.50
C GLU A 101 -0.54 10.24 -13.44
N GLY A 102 -1.66 9.87 -14.08
CA GLY A 102 -1.68 8.79 -15.06
C GLY A 102 -1.96 7.41 -14.48
N MET A 103 -2.36 7.33 -13.20
CA MET A 103 -2.86 6.09 -12.60
C MET A 103 -4.15 5.64 -13.32
N LYS A 104 -4.25 4.36 -13.69
CA LYS A 104 -5.46 3.77 -14.27
C LYS A 104 -5.55 2.29 -13.94
N PHE A 105 -6.70 1.85 -13.45
CA PHE A 105 -7.00 0.44 -13.23
C PHE A 105 -8.00 0.00 -14.29
N HIS A 106 -7.85 -1.17 -14.90
CA HIS A 106 -8.75 -1.59 -16.00
C HIS A 106 -9.64 -2.79 -15.68
N MET A 107 -9.45 -3.40 -14.50
CA MET A 107 -10.24 -4.54 -14.04
C MET A 107 -10.49 -4.45 -12.54
N LEU A 108 -11.64 -4.96 -12.10
CA LEU A 108 -11.95 -5.18 -10.69
C LEU A 108 -11.06 -6.29 -10.13
N GLY A 109 -10.84 -6.30 -8.83
CA GLY A 109 -10.06 -7.33 -8.14
C GLY A 109 -8.94 -6.77 -7.28
N TRP A 110 -7.98 -7.64 -6.97
CA TRP A 110 -6.82 -7.27 -6.17
C TRP A 110 -5.74 -6.63 -7.07
N TRP A 111 -5.35 -5.43 -6.68
CA TRP A 111 -4.22 -4.72 -7.26
C TRP A 111 -3.13 -4.48 -6.22
N THR A 112 -1.89 -4.51 -6.66
CA THR A 112 -0.73 -4.00 -5.90
C THR A 112 -0.21 -2.74 -6.55
N VAL A 113 0.10 -1.73 -5.74
CA VAL A 113 0.80 -0.52 -6.17
C VAL A 113 2.10 -0.43 -5.39
N THR A 114 3.22 -0.44 -6.09
CA THR A 114 4.56 -0.39 -5.52
C THR A 114 5.18 0.97 -5.79
N VAL A 115 5.60 1.64 -4.73
CA VAL A 115 6.27 2.94 -4.76
C VAL A 115 7.73 2.72 -4.39
N SER A 116 8.63 3.02 -5.33
CA SER A 116 10.08 3.03 -5.09
C SER A 116 10.51 4.47 -4.83
N ILE A 117 11.28 4.68 -3.78
CA ILE A 117 11.70 6.01 -3.30
C ILE A 117 13.21 6.01 -3.23
N THR A 118 13.84 7.03 -3.82
CA THR A 118 15.29 7.25 -3.71
C THR A 118 15.56 8.69 -3.32
N ILE A 119 16.37 8.89 -2.28
CA ILE A 119 16.82 10.21 -1.83
C ILE A 119 18.30 10.09 -1.46
N LYS A 120 19.16 10.82 -2.17
CA LYS A 120 20.63 10.70 -2.06
C LYS A 120 21.06 9.22 -2.25
N ASP A 121 21.62 8.59 -1.23
CA ASP A 121 22.12 7.21 -1.24
C ASP A 121 21.16 6.20 -0.59
N ILE A 122 19.94 6.64 -0.20
CA ILE A 122 18.94 5.80 0.45
C ILE A 122 17.85 5.47 -0.57
N SER A 123 17.66 4.19 -0.83
CA SER A 123 16.55 3.66 -1.64
C SER A 123 15.73 2.68 -0.80
N ASP A 124 14.41 2.75 -0.91
CA ASP A 124 13.50 1.80 -0.28
C ASP A 124 12.20 1.70 -1.08
N VAL A 125 11.42 0.66 -0.77
CA VAL A 125 10.19 0.33 -1.50
C VAL A 125 9.04 0.14 -0.53
N VAL A 126 7.82 0.51 -0.92
CA VAL A 126 6.59 0.17 -0.21
C VAL A 126 5.56 -0.36 -1.19
N THR A 127 4.81 -1.38 -0.78
CA THR A 127 3.70 -1.94 -1.58
C THR A 127 2.36 -1.83 -0.85
N PHE A 128 1.40 -1.24 -1.54
CA PHE A 128 0.00 -1.11 -1.12
C PHE A 128 -0.86 -2.14 -1.84
N ASN A 129 -1.83 -2.72 -1.13
CA ASN A 129 -2.89 -3.50 -1.76
C ASN A 129 -4.14 -2.65 -1.90
N LEU A 130 -4.84 -2.83 -3.02
CA LEU A 130 -6.16 -2.28 -3.25
C LEU A 130 -7.12 -3.42 -3.56
N LYS A 131 -8.36 -3.29 -3.09
CA LYS A 131 -9.48 -4.10 -3.55
C LYS A 131 -10.43 -3.18 -4.32
N LEU A 132 -10.47 -3.33 -5.65
CA LEU A 132 -11.34 -2.57 -6.55
C LEU A 132 -12.54 -3.41 -6.98
#